data_AF-A0A2D8MDH5-F1
#
_entry.id   AF-A0A2D8MDH5-F1
#
_cell.length_a   1.000
_cell.length_b   1.000
_cell.length_c   1.000
_cell.angle_alpha   90.00
_cell.angle_beta   90.00
_cell.angle_gamma   90.00
#
_symmetry.space_group_name_H-M   'P 1'
#
loop_
_entity.id
_entity.type
_entity.pdbx_description
1 polymer ?
#
loop_
_entity_poly.entity_id
_entity_poly.type
_entity_poly.pdbx_seq_one_letter_code
_entity_poly.pdbx_strand_id
1 'polypeptide(L)'
;MDELRDFLDDIYDPGVVMARIGHLPRNAQREIEQITRIVRAAFGYGEAEMPEQGQILRIALTGPSAERCGAGDEIGGYDFHIAVNIPECTDEVHWRFARRLIASEIGGQRAVTLAVTAKDCPAGIVLYDVGKDLPLNTRELSFR
;
A
#
# COMPACT_ATOMS: atom_id res chain seq x y z
N MET A 1 -4.89 -22.79 -13.95
CA MET A 1 -4.29 -21.44 -14.06
C MET A 1 -5.38 -20.37 -14.16
N ASP A 2 -6.44 -20.50 -13.35
CA ASP A 2 -7.56 -19.53 -13.30
C ASP A 2 -8.16 -19.41 -11.88
N GLU A 3 -8.10 -20.46 -11.05
CA GLU A 3 -8.51 -20.46 -9.62
C GLU A 3 -7.90 -19.33 -8.75
N LEU A 4 -6.86 -18.66 -9.24
CA LEU A 4 -6.18 -17.52 -8.60
C LEU A 4 -6.77 -16.15 -9.03
N ARG A 5 -7.79 -16.13 -9.91
CA ARG A 5 -8.54 -14.91 -10.28
C ARG A 5 -9.85 -14.84 -9.49
N ASP A 6 -10.61 -15.93 -9.49
CA ASP A 6 -11.95 -16.02 -8.90
C ASP A 6 -11.99 -15.73 -7.38
N PHE A 7 -10.85 -15.79 -6.68
CA PHE A 7 -10.72 -15.44 -5.26
C PHE A 7 -10.26 -14.00 -4.97
N LEU A 8 -9.89 -13.21 -5.98
CA LEU A 8 -9.31 -11.86 -5.78
C LEU A 8 -10.31 -10.72 -5.99
N ASP A 9 -11.19 -10.82 -7.00
CA ASP A 9 -12.01 -9.68 -7.44
C ASP A 9 -13.30 -9.46 -6.61
N ASP A 10 -13.86 -10.51 -6.00
CA ASP A 10 -15.20 -10.46 -5.35
C ASP A 10 -15.22 -9.88 -3.92
N ILE A 11 -14.05 -9.55 -3.34
CA ILE A 11 -13.89 -9.17 -1.92
C ILE A 11 -13.22 -7.80 -1.73
N TYR A 12 -12.42 -7.33 -2.68
CA TYR A 12 -11.71 -6.05 -2.55
C TYR A 12 -12.50 -4.88 -3.17
N ASP A 13 -12.92 -3.91 -2.35
CA ASP A 13 -13.50 -2.64 -2.82
C ASP A 13 -12.45 -1.49 -2.83
N PRO A 14 -12.04 -0.99 -4.01
CA PRO A 14 -11.23 0.23 -4.15
C PRO A 14 -11.86 1.45 -3.46
N GLY A 15 -13.19 1.52 -3.39
CA GLY A 15 -13.96 2.58 -2.77
C GLY A 15 -13.64 2.78 -1.28
N VAL A 16 -13.34 1.70 -0.55
CA VAL A 16 -12.94 1.74 0.86
C VAL A 16 -11.63 2.51 1.07
N VAL A 17 -10.68 2.45 0.12
CA VAL A 17 -9.45 3.25 0.17
C VAL A 17 -9.74 4.68 -0.24
N MET A 18 -10.39 4.87 -1.41
CA MET A 18 -10.68 6.19 -1.98
C MET A 18 -11.51 7.07 -1.04
N ALA A 19 -12.42 6.50 -0.24
CA ALA A 19 -13.24 7.24 0.71
C ALA A 19 -12.42 7.92 1.82
N ARG A 20 -11.33 7.29 2.29
CA ARG A 20 -10.46 7.83 3.37
C ARG A 20 -9.68 9.05 2.92
N ILE A 21 -9.34 9.08 1.64
CA ILE A 21 -8.66 10.18 0.93
C ILE A 21 -9.63 11.01 0.08
N GLY A 22 -10.93 10.99 0.40
CA GLY A 22 -12.00 11.63 -0.38
C GLY A 22 -11.89 13.16 -0.54
N HIS A 23 -10.95 13.80 0.18
CA HIS A 23 -10.62 15.21 0.08
C HIS A 23 -9.62 15.54 -1.04
N LEU A 24 -8.87 14.54 -1.55
CA LEU A 24 -7.92 14.70 -2.65
C LEU A 24 -8.63 14.68 -4.03
N PRO A 25 -8.01 15.21 -5.09
CA PRO A 25 -8.51 15.09 -6.47
C PRO A 25 -8.74 13.64 -6.92
N ARG A 26 -9.74 13.40 -7.79
CA ARG A 26 -10.15 12.04 -8.19
C ARG A 26 -9.06 11.21 -8.90
N ASN A 27 -8.06 11.84 -9.53
CA ASN A 27 -6.90 11.14 -10.06
C ASN A 27 -5.97 10.67 -8.93
N ALA A 28 -5.63 11.56 -7.99
CA ALA A 28 -4.80 11.22 -6.82
C ALA A 28 -5.44 10.12 -5.98
N GLN A 29 -6.77 10.12 -5.81
CA GLN A 29 -7.49 9.03 -5.15
C GLN A 29 -7.28 7.67 -5.83
N ARG A 30 -7.17 7.62 -7.16
CA ARG A 30 -6.91 6.39 -7.93
C ARG A 30 -5.43 6.00 -7.90
N GLU A 31 -4.53 6.98 -8.04
CA GLU A 31 -3.08 6.76 -7.94
C GLU A 31 -2.70 6.17 -6.57
N ILE A 32 -3.26 6.71 -5.47
CA ILE A 32 -3.04 6.20 -4.11
C ILE A 32 -3.67 4.83 -3.88
N GLU A 33 -4.88 4.57 -4.43
CA GLU A 33 -5.49 3.24 -4.42
C GLU A 33 -4.59 2.21 -5.13
N GLN A 34 -4.18 2.50 -6.36
CA GLN A 34 -3.35 1.63 -7.18
C GLN A 34 -2.01 1.34 -6.51
N ILE A 35 -1.35 2.34 -5.91
CA ILE A 35 -0.13 2.14 -5.11
C ILE A 35 -0.41 1.24 -3.90
N THR A 36 -1.50 1.48 -3.15
CA THR A 36 -1.87 0.67 -1.98
C THR A 36 -2.11 -0.80 -2.37
N ARG A 37 -2.81 -1.04 -3.48
CA ARG A 37 -3.08 -2.37 -4.02
C ARG A 37 -1.80 -3.04 -4.55
N ILE A 38 -0.91 -2.31 -5.25
CA ILE A 38 0.40 -2.83 -5.67
C ILE A 38 1.24 -3.23 -4.46
N VAL A 39 1.32 -2.39 -3.42
CA VAL A 39 2.08 -2.67 -2.19
C VAL A 39 1.59 -3.96 -1.52
N ARG A 40 0.27 -4.15 -1.39
CA ARG A 40 -0.33 -5.36 -0.81
C ARG A 40 -0.16 -6.60 -1.69
N ALA A 41 -0.35 -6.48 -3.00
CA ALA A 41 -0.24 -7.59 -3.94
C ALA A 41 1.21 -8.06 -4.17
N ALA A 42 2.17 -7.15 -4.17
CA ALA A 42 3.59 -7.45 -4.37
C ALA A 42 4.28 -7.99 -3.09
N PHE A 43 3.66 -7.84 -1.92
CA PHE A 43 4.24 -8.28 -0.65
C PHE A 43 4.32 -9.82 -0.55
N GLY A 44 5.54 -10.32 -0.68
CA GLY A 44 5.84 -11.76 -0.78
C GLY A 44 6.61 -12.11 -2.06
N TYR A 45 6.53 -11.28 -3.09
CA TYR A 45 7.18 -11.44 -4.39
C TYR A 45 8.46 -10.57 -4.52
N GLY A 46 9.22 -10.47 -3.42
CA GLY A 46 10.47 -9.71 -3.36
C GLY A 46 11.62 -10.37 -4.13
N GLU A 47 12.80 -9.73 -4.10
CA GLU A 47 14.03 -10.34 -4.66
C GLU A 47 14.70 -11.34 -3.72
N ALA A 48 14.18 -11.47 -2.49
CA ALA A 48 14.51 -12.51 -1.53
C ALA A 48 13.23 -13.12 -0.95
N GLU A 49 13.31 -14.38 -0.56
CA GLU A 49 12.23 -15.14 0.06
C GLU A 49 11.70 -14.39 1.30
N MET A 50 10.43 -13.99 1.27
CA MET A 50 9.80 -13.25 2.36
C MET A 50 9.64 -14.17 3.57
N PRO A 51 10.16 -13.83 4.77
CA PRO A 51 10.07 -14.67 5.97
C PRO A 51 8.65 -15.19 6.19
N GLU A 52 8.49 -16.47 6.51
CA GLU A 52 7.16 -17.13 6.50
C GLU A 52 6.08 -16.33 7.22
N GLN A 53 6.35 -15.93 8.48
CA GLN A 53 5.43 -15.20 9.35
C GLN A 53 5.27 -13.71 9.00
N GLY A 54 5.95 -13.21 7.96
CA GLY A 54 5.96 -11.79 7.58
C GLY A 54 4.60 -11.29 7.07
N GLN A 55 4.09 -10.21 7.66
CA GLN A 55 2.77 -9.63 7.37
C GLN A 55 2.82 -8.10 7.38
N ILE A 56 2.10 -7.45 6.45
CA ILE A 56 1.76 -6.02 6.56
C ILE A 56 0.65 -5.85 7.61
N LEU A 57 0.94 -5.09 8.66
CA LEU A 57 -0.03 -4.69 9.68
C LEU A 57 -0.85 -3.47 9.23
N ARG A 58 -0.20 -2.49 8.61
CA ARG A 58 -0.81 -1.22 8.23
C ARG A 58 -0.11 -0.56 7.04
N ILE A 59 -0.86 0.14 6.20
CA ILE A 59 -0.35 1.13 5.24
C ILE A 59 -1.03 2.46 5.54
N ALA A 60 -0.26 3.55 5.63
CA ALA A 60 -0.76 4.90 5.79
C ALA A 60 -0.17 5.84 4.74
N LEU A 61 -0.98 6.80 4.27
CA LEU A 61 -0.50 7.98 3.58
C LEU A 61 0.05 8.96 4.62
N THR A 62 1.23 9.52 4.38
CA THR A 62 1.90 10.51 5.21
C THR A 62 2.35 11.71 4.36
N GLY A 63 3.09 12.65 4.96
CA GLY A 63 3.56 13.85 4.27
C GLY A 63 2.43 14.82 3.87
N PRO A 64 2.72 15.82 3.01
CA PRO A 64 1.76 16.87 2.65
C PRO A 64 0.45 16.33 2.06
N SER A 65 0.51 15.23 1.31
CA SER A 65 -0.65 14.59 0.67
C SER A 65 -1.59 13.88 1.64
N ALA A 66 -1.20 13.73 2.92
CA ALA A 66 -2.06 13.27 4.01
C ALA A 66 -2.65 14.42 4.84
N GLU A 67 -2.17 15.66 4.65
CA GLU A 67 -2.74 16.86 5.23
C GLU A 67 -3.89 17.39 4.34
N ARG A 68 -4.67 18.34 4.86
CA ARG A 68 -5.70 19.02 4.04
C ARG A 68 -5.04 20.05 3.13
N CYS A 69 -4.51 19.60 1.98
CA CYS A 69 -4.10 20.49 0.89
C CYS A 69 -5.19 21.52 0.57
N GLY A 70 -4.77 22.75 0.24
CA GLY A 70 -5.65 23.78 -0.26
C GLY A 70 -6.20 23.44 -1.64
N ALA A 71 -7.35 24.02 -1.99
CA ALA A 71 -7.93 23.89 -3.32
C ALA A 71 -7.08 24.68 -4.34
N GLY A 72 -6.04 24.03 -4.86
CA GLY A 72 -5.08 24.60 -5.81
C GLY A 72 -3.65 24.07 -5.67
N ASP A 73 -3.30 23.39 -4.58
CA ASP A 73 -1.94 22.89 -4.37
C ASP A 73 -1.65 21.70 -5.31
N GLU A 74 -0.55 21.77 -6.06
CA GLU A 74 -0.08 20.63 -6.84
C GLU A 74 0.55 19.57 -5.92
N ILE A 75 -0.06 18.39 -5.89
CA ILE A 75 0.45 17.21 -5.21
C ILE A 75 1.80 16.83 -5.84
N GLY A 76 2.92 17.14 -5.17
CA GLY A 76 4.26 16.84 -5.67
C GLY A 76 4.61 15.35 -5.69
N GLY A 77 3.95 14.55 -4.86
CA GLY A 77 4.15 13.11 -4.74
C GLY A 77 3.32 12.49 -3.63
N TYR A 78 3.58 11.22 -3.34
CA TYR A 78 2.91 10.45 -2.31
C TYR A 78 3.92 9.78 -1.38
N ASP A 79 3.89 10.13 -0.10
CA ASP A 79 4.66 9.45 0.93
C ASP A 79 3.77 8.38 1.58
N PHE A 80 4.23 7.13 1.55
CA PHE A 80 3.57 6.00 2.21
C PHE A 80 4.44 5.49 3.34
N HIS A 81 3.80 5.14 4.45
CA HIS A 81 4.41 4.41 5.54
C HIS A 81 3.77 3.03 5.70
N ILE A 82 4.59 1.99 5.75
CA ILE A 82 4.18 0.59 5.84
C ILE A 82 4.67 0.01 7.15
N ALA A 83 3.75 -0.49 7.97
CA ALA A 83 4.08 -1.21 9.20
C ALA A 83 4.04 -2.72 8.95
N VAL A 84 5.12 -3.41 9.27
CA VAL A 84 5.22 -4.89 9.22
C VAL A 84 5.30 -5.48 10.62
N ASN A 85 4.91 -6.74 10.77
CA ASN A 85 4.87 -7.39 12.09
C ASN A 85 6.26 -7.77 12.66
N ILE A 86 7.28 -7.94 11.81
CA ILE A 86 8.64 -8.38 12.21
C ILE A 86 9.74 -7.53 11.53
N PRO A 87 10.92 -7.32 12.15
CA PRO A 87 12.02 -6.51 11.60
C PRO A 87 12.57 -7.00 10.27
N GLU A 88 12.58 -8.30 10.02
CA GLU A 88 13.15 -8.91 8.82
C GLU A 88 12.43 -8.39 7.55
N CYS A 89 11.12 -8.15 7.65
CA CYS A 89 10.32 -7.59 6.56
C CYS A 89 10.57 -6.09 6.30
N THR A 90 11.47 -5.41 7.03
CA THR A 90 11.88 -4.03 6.71
C THR A 90 13.04 -3.96 5.70
N ASP A 91 13.68 -5.07 5.34
CA ASP A 91 14.74 -5.06 4.33
C ASP A 91 14.19 -4.71 2.94
N GLU A 92 14.84 -3.76 2.28
CA GLU A 92 14.53 -3.26 0.94
C GLU A 92 14.47 -4.38 -0.12
N VAL A 93 15.21 -5.50 0.03
CA VAL A 93 15.11 -6.65 -0.91
C VAL A 93 13.68 -7.15 -1.09
N HIS A 94 12.83 -7.04 -0.07
CA HIS A 94 11.44 -7.46 -0.10
C HIS A 94 10.53 -6.44 -0.81
N TRP A 95 10.96 -5.18 -0.94
CA TRP A 95 10.14 -4.06 -1.45
C TRP A 95 10.50 -3.62 -2.87
N ARG A 96 11.70 -3.94 -3.37
CA ARG A 96 12.15 -3.61 -4.73
C ARG A 96 11.15 -3.98 -5.82
N PHE A 97 10.47 -5.13 -5.73
CA PHE A 97 9.46 -5.51 -6.72
C PHE A 97 8.23 -4.57 -6.69
N ALA A 98 7.70 -4.26 -5.50
CA ALA A 98 6.64 -3.28 -5.33
C ALA A 98 7.05 -1.89 -5.86
N ARG A 99 8.27 -1.42 -5.53
CA ARG A 99 8.79 -0.13 -6.04
C ARG A 99 8.91 -0.11 -7.56
N ARG A 100 9.37 -1.20 -8.19
CA ARG A 100 9.45 -1.31 -9.66
C ARG A 100 8.07 -1.26 -10.31
N LEU A 101 7.07 -1.95 -9.76
CA LEU A 101 5.70 -1.89 -10.26
C LEU A 101 5.11 -0.48 -10.11
N ILE A 102 5.30 0.18 -8.97
CA ILE A 102 4.88 1.58 -8.78
C ILE A 102 5.57 2.50 -9.81
N ALA A 103 6.87 2.29 -10.08
CA ALA A 103 7.60 3.06 -11.07
C ALA A 103 7.12 2.82 -12.53
N SER A 104 6.68 1.60 -12.89
CA SER A 104 6.12 1.34 -14.22
C SER A 104 4.69 1.85 -14.39
N GLU A 105 3.88 1.78 -13.33
CA GLU A 105 2.44 2.12 -13.37
C GLU A 105 2.18 3.63 -13.14
N ILE A 106 2.98 4.29 -12.30
CA ILE A 106 2.79 5.69 -11.85
C ILE A 106 3.96 6.59 -12.24
N GLY A 107 5.17 6.02 -12.40
CA GLY A 107 6.45 6.72 -12.39
C GLY A 107 6.80 7.62 -13.58
N GLY A 108 5.81 8.08 -14.35
CA GLY A 108 5.96 9.16 -15.32
C GLY A 108 5.53 10.54 -14.80
N GLN A 109 4.78 10.63 -13.69
CA GLN A 109 4.07 11.86 -13.31
C GLN A 109 4.24 12.32 -11.85
N ARG A 110 4.53 11.41 -10.91
CA ARG A 110 4.65 11.72 -9.47
C ARG A 110 5.78 10.96 -8.80
N ALA A 111 6.41 11.58 -7.81
CA ALA A 111 7.32 10.89 -6.90
C ALA A 111 6.52 10.04 -5.91
N VAL A 112 7.03 8.84 -5.57
CA VAL A 112 6.42 7.96 -4.57
C VAL A 112 7.48 7.44 -3.60
N THR A 113 7.31 7.74 -2.31
CA THR A 113 8.15 7.25 -1.23
C THR A 113 7.44 6.09 -0.53
N LEU A 114 8.15 4.99 -0.27
CA LEU A 114 7.72 3.99 0.72
C LEU A 114 8.75 3.94 1.85
N ALA A 115 8.33 4.24 3.07
CA ALA A 115 9.04 3.96 4.31
C ALA A 115 8.46 2.71 4.97
N VAL A 116 9.30 1.88 5.60
CA VAL A 116 8.90 0.60 6.20
C VAL A 116 9.48 0.47 7.60
N THR A 117 8.65 0.13 8.59
CA THR A 117 9.07 -0.11 9.98
C THR A 117 8.39 -1.31 10.60
N ALA A 118 9.05 -1.94 11.57
CA ALA A 118 8.45 -3.02 12.35
C ALA A 118 7.56 -2.46 13.47
N LYS A 119 6.31 -2.93 13.52
CA LYS A 119 5.27 -2.73 14.56
C LYS A 119 4.77 -1.30 14.77
N ASP A 120 5.59 -0.28 14.52
CA ASP A 120 5.20 1.13 14.55
C ASP A 120 4.66 1.61 13.18
N CYS A 121 3.78 2.60 13.21
CA CYS A 121 3.23 3.30 12.06
C CYS A 121 2.92 4.75 12.48
N PRO A 122 3.59 5.77 11.92
CA PRO A 122 3.40 7.17 12.32
C PRO A 122 1.99 7.68 11.95
N ALA A 123 1.66 8.85 12.48
CA ALA A 123 0.39 9.51 12.18
C ALA A 123 0.23 9.79 10.68
N GLY A 124 -0.93 9.47 10.13
CA GLY A 124 -1.25 9.57 8.72
C GLY A 124 -2.65 9.02 8.42
N ILE A 125 -3.07 9.05 7.16
CA ILE A 125 -4.37 8.50 6.73
C ILE A 125 -4.20 7.02 6.47
N VAL A 126 -4.81 6.18 7.31
CA VAL A 126 -4.68 4.71 7.24
C VAL A 126 -5.42 4.15 6.02
N LEU A 127 -4.68 3.76 4.98
CA LEU A 127 -5.20 3.23 3.73
C LEU A 127 -5.54 1.73 3.81
N TYR A 128 -4.79 0.99 4.64
CA TYR A 128 -5.03 -0.42 4.95
C TYR A 128 -4.68 -0.71 6.41
N ASP A 129 -5.51 -1.46 7.12
CA ASP A 129 -5.29 -1.98 8.48
C ASP A 129 -5.71 -3.46 8.56
N VAL A 130 -4.76 -4.34 8.89
CA VAL A 130 -4.96 -5.80 8.80
C VAL A 130 -6.07 -6.34 9.71
N GLY A 131 -6.38 -5.64 10.80
CA GLY A 131 -7.45 -6.02 11.74
C GLY A 131 -8.84 -5.51 11.34
N LYS A 132 -8.98 -4.80 10.22
CA LYS A 132 -10.23 -4.13 9.79
C LYS A 132 -10.57 -4.39 8.33
N ASP A 133 -9.57 -4.34 7.46
CA ASP A 133 -9.77 -4.25 6.01
C ASP A 133 -9.67 -5.63 5.37
N LEU A 134 -10.55 -5.93 4.41
CA LEU A 134 -10.63 -7.28 3.81
C LEU A 134 -9.33 -7.65 3.07
N PRO A 135 -8.87 -8.91 3.18
CA PRO A 135 -7.58 -9.34 2.65
C PRO A 135 -7.63 -9.39 1.12
N LEU A 136 -6.53 -9.00 0.48
CA LEU A 136 -6.36 -8.96 -0.97
C LEU A 136 -5.78 -10.27 -1.53
N ASN A 137 -5.16 -11.10 -0.70
CA ASN A 137 -4.50 -12.32 -1.15
C ASN A 137 -4.37 -13.37 -0.03
N THR A 138 -4.00 -14.60 -0.42
CA THR A 138 -3.82 -15.75 0.49
C THR A 138 -2.79 -15.47 1.60
N ARG A 139 -1.77 -14.64 1.36
CA ARG A 139 -0.77 -14.32 2.39
C ARG A 139 -1.34 -13.43 3.49
N GLU A 140 -2.21 -12.49 3.15
CA GLU A 140 -2.95 -11.70 4.16
C GLU A 140 -4.01 -12.54 4.91
N LEU A 141 -4.57 -13.58 4.28
CA LEU A 141 -5.47 -14.54 4.92
C LEU A 141 -4.77 -15.45 5.95
N SER A 142 -3.55 -15.93 5.66
CA SER A 142 -2.83 -16.89 6.52
C SER A 142 -2.44 -16.39 7.92
N PHE A 143 -2.60 -15.10 8.21
CA PHE A 143 -2.12 -14.45 9.44
C PHE A 143 -3.20 -13.58 10.12
N ARG A 144 -4.48 -13.96 9.97
CA ARG A 144 -5.63 -13.32 10.63
C ARG A 144 -6.16 -14.12 11.81
#